data_AF-A0A6G1PX32-F1
#
_entry.id   AF-A0A6G1PX32-F1
#
_cell.length_a   1.000
_cell.length_b   1.000
_cell.length_c   1.000
_cell.angle_alpha   90.00
_cell.angle_beta   90.00
_cell.angle_gamma   90.00
#
_symmetry.space_group_name_H-M   'P 1'
#
loop_
_entity.id
_entity.type
_entity.pdbx_description
1 polymer ?
#
loop_
_entity_poly.entity_id
_entity_poly.type
_entity_poly.pdbx_seq_one_letter_code
_entity_poly.pdbx_strand_id
1 'polypeptide(L)' 'MNSSVFGDSTLPVAAHLSSPELVSVLLDHEANRYLRTLEGKQVEDLAPPNSMVQRLLT' A
#
# COMPACT_ATOMS: atom_id res chain seq x y z
N MET A 1 10.19 9.91 20.18
CA MET A 1 9.13 8.98 19.72
C MET A 1 8.53 9.52 18.43
N ASN A 2 9.14 9.19 17.31
CA ASN A 2 8.68 9.52 15.96
C ASN A 2 8.56 8.20 15.16
N SER A 3 7.91 7.20 15.75
CA SER A 3 7.84 5.84 15.21
C SER A 3 6.66 5.60 14.27
N SER A 4 5.84 6.61 13.95
CA SER A 4 4.59 6.41 13.18
C SER A 4 4.56 7.02 11.78
N VAL A 5 5.60 7.71 11.31
CA VAL A 5 5.51 8.42 10.00
C VAL A 5 5.97 7.59 8.80
N PHE A 6 6.70 6.49 8.99
CA PHE A 6 7.21 5.65 7.89
C PHE A 6 6.44 4.35 7.66
N GLY A 7 5.69 3.84 8.66
CA GLY A 7 4.91 2.61 8.55
C GLY A 7 3.57 2.79 7.82
N ASP A 8 2.90 3.93 8.02
CA ASP A 8 1.58 4.20 7.43
C ASP A 8 1.63 4.65 5.96
N SER A 9 2.74 5.22 5.51
CA SER A 9 2.82 5.91 4.20
C SER A 9 3.50 5.10 3.08
N THR A 10 4.06 3.93 3.35
CA THR A 10 4.89 3.18 2.38
C THR A 10 4.06 2.31 1.43
N LEU A 11 3.01 1.64 1.94
CA LEU A 11 2.16 0.76 1.13
C LEU A 11 1.33 1.52 0.06
N PRO A 12 0.71 2.68 0.36
CA PRO A 12 0.03 3.51 -0.64
C PRO A 12 0.94 3.93 -1.81
N VAL A 13 2.18 4.29 -1.50
CA VAL A 13 3.18 4.72 -2.50
C VAL A 13 3.62 3.53 -3.36
N ALA A 14 3.90 2.37 -2.76
CA ALA A 14 4.22 1.16 -3.51
C ALA A 14 3.08 0.72 -4.44
N ALA A 15 1.83 0.90 -3.99
CA ALA A 15 0.65 0.62 -4.80
C ALA A 15 0.51 1.57 -6.00
N HIS A 16 0.71 2.88 -5.77
CA HIS A 16 0.72 3.91 -6.82
C HIS A 16 1.83 3.67 -7.85
N LEU A 17 3.01 3.25 -7.39
CA LEU A 17 4.16 2.91 -8.24
C LEU A 17 3.97 1.59 -9.00
N SER A 18 2.86 0.89 -8.80
CA SER A 18 2.56 -0.43 -9.39
C SER A 18 3.73 -1.42 -9.23
N SER A 19 4.35 -1.42 -8.04
CA SER A 19 5.52 -2.26 -7.73
C SER A 19 5.11 -3.46 -6.87
N PRO A 20 4.77 -4.62 -7.47
CA PRO A 20 4.25 -5.78 -6.73
C PRO A 20 5.27 -6.35 -5.74
N GLU A 21 6.57 -6.27 -6.03
CA GLU A 21 7.63 -6.72 -5.14
C GLU A 21 7.66 -5.89 -3.85
N LEU A 22 7.57 -4.56 -3.97
CA LEU A 22 7.52 -3.65 -2.82
C LEU A 22 6.23 -3.86 -2.00
N VAL A 23 5.10 -4.04 -2.67
CA VAL A 23 3.82 -4.32 -1.99
C VAL A 23 3.89 -5.65 -1.24
N SER A 24 4.46 -6.68 -1.85
CA SER A 24 4.62 -7.99 -1.20
C SER A 24 5.51 -7.92 0.04
N VAL A 25 6.64 -7.22 -0.03
CA VAL A 25 7.53 -7.04 1.14
C VAL A 25 6.84 -6.24 2.23
N LEU A 26 6.11 -5.18 1.89
CA LEU A 26 5.40 -4.38 2.89
C LEU A 26 4.28 -5.19 3.55
N LEU A 27 3.54 -6.00 2.79
CA LEU A 27 2.52 -6.91 3.35
C LEU A 27 3.15 -7.98 4.25
N ASP A 28 4.33 -8.50 3.89
CA ASP A 28 5.10 -9.45 4.72
C ASP A 28 5.53 -8.83 6.05
N HIS A 29 5.82 -7.53 6.05
CA HIS A 29 6.12 -6.72 7.23
C HIS A 29 4.86 -6.22 7.98
N GLU A 30 3.70 -6.87 7.79
CA GLU A 30 2.42 -6.52 8.43
C GLU A 30 1.90 -5.12 8.10
N ALA A 31 2.28 -4.54 6.95
CA ALA A 31 1.73 -3.27 6.51
C ALA A 31 0.20 -3.38 6.36
N ASN A 32 -0.51 -2.44 6.97
CA ASN A 32 -1.96 -2.46 6.99
C ASN A 32 -2.52 -2.07 5.62
N ARG A 33 -2.97 -3.07 4.84
CA ARG A 33 -3.62 -2.88 3.53
C ARG A 33 -4.97 -2.17 3.57
N TYR A 34 -5.62 -2.13 4.74
CA TYR A 34 -6.89 -1.44 4.93
C TYR A 34 -6.71 0.04 5.30
N LEU A 35 -5.48 0.53 5.30
CA LEU A 35 -5.23 1.95 5.50
C LEU A 35 -5.90 2.78 4.40
N ARG A 36 -6.46 3.91 4.84
CA ARG A 36 -6.94 4.94 3.94
C ARG A 36 -5.90 6.05 3.89
N THR A 37 -5.67 6.57 2.70
CA THR A 37 -4.83 7.75 2.52
C THR A 37 -5.47 8.97 3.17
N LEU A 38 -4.70 10.05 3.26
CA LEU A 38 -5.21 11.35 3.70
C LEU A 38 -6.36 11.88 2.82
N GLU A 39 -6.46 11.40 1.57
CA GLU A 39 -7.55 11.69 0.64
C GLU A 39 -8.79 10.78 0.83
N GLY A 40 -8.73 9.85 1.78
CA GLY A 40 -9.81 8.89 2.07
C GLY A 40 -9.87 7.68 1.14
N LYS A 41 -8.91 7.52 0.22
CA LYS A 41 -8.83 6.38 -0.71
C LYS A 41 -8.17 5.18 -0.03
N GLN A 42 -8.69 3.98 -0.28
CA GLN A 42 -8.01 2.75 0.15
C GLN A 42 -6.77 2.50 -0.71
N VAL A 43 -5.80 1.76 -0.17
CA VAL A 43 -4.57 1.36 -0.90
C VAL A 43 -4.90 0.64 -2.21
N GLU A 44 -5.95 -0.19 -2.21
CA GLU A 44 -6.49 -0.90 -3.38
C GLU A 44 -6.91 0.04 -4.53
N ASP A 45 -7.42 1.24 -4.20
CA ASP A 45 -7.89 2.24 -5.16
C ASP A 45 -6.72 3.04 -5.80
N LEU A 46 -5.55 3.01 -5.17
CA LEU A 46 -4.34 3.63 -5.71
C LEU A 46 -3.62 2.75 -6.74
N ALA A 47 -3.90 1.45 -6.72
CA ALA A 47 -3.32 0.51 -7.67
C ALA A 47 -3.97 0.68 -9.05
N PRO A 48 -3.21 0.57 -10.15
CA PRO A 48 -3.80 0.53 -11.49
C PRO A 48 -4.78 -0.66 -11.60
N PRO A 49 -5.92 -0.51 -12.27
CA PRO A 49 -6.88 -1.59 -12.45
C PRO A 49 -6.25 -2.75 -13.23
N ASN A 50 -6.57 -3.99 -12.84
CA ASN A 50 -5.99 -5.24 -13.36
C ASN A 50 -4.47 -5.40 -13.15
N SER A 51 -3.84 -4.59 -12.30
CA SER A 51 -2.43 -4.77 -11.96
C SER A 51 -2.22 -5.93 -10.98
N MET A 52 -1.01 -6.49 -10.98
CA MET A 52 -0.61 -7.49 -9.98
C MET A 52 -0.72 -6.92 -8.55
N VAL A 53 -0.41 -5.63 -8.39
CA VAL A 53 -0.59 -4.90 -7.12
C VAL A 53 -2.04 -4.94 -6.64
N GLN A 54 -3.02 -4.67 -7.51
CA GLN A 54 -4.43 -4.72 -7.14
C GLN A 54 -4.82 -6.12 -6.63
N ARG A 55 -4.32 -7.17 -7.27
CA ARG A 55 -4.57 -8.57 -6.87
C ARG A 55 -3.92 -8.94 -5.54
N LEU A 56 -2.83 -8.27 -5.14
CA LEU A 56 -2.17 -8.48 -3.85
C LEU A 56 -2.88 -7.74 -2.71
N LEU A 57 -3.63 -6.69 -3.02
CA LEU A 57 -4.31 -5.84 -2.05
C LEU A 57 -5.76 -6.27 -1.77
N THR A 58 -6.41 -6.98 -2.71
CA THR A 58 -7.75 -7.58 -2.56
C THR A 58 -7.70 -8.88 -1.74
#